data_AF-U1PQ26-F1
#
_entry.id   AF-U1PQ26-F1
#
_cell.length_a   1.000
_cell.length_b   1.000
_cell.length_c   1.000
_cell.angle_alpha   90.00
_cell.angle_beta   90.00
_cell.angle_gamma   90.00
#
_symmetry.space_group_name_H-M   'P 1'
#
loop_
_entity.id
_entity.type
_entity.pdbx_description
1 polymer ?
#
loop_
_entity_poly.entity_id
_entity_poly.type
_entity_poly.pdbx_seq_one_letter_code
_entity_poly.pdbx_strand_id
1 'polypeptide(L)'
;SEITTTVQCGMQRLLGGDWRHFVGGLVGNNKDGIILGASASGSVTGDNSVGGLVGVNGVIKNTFAVGPVTGNRNVGGLIGLTESGRGSELVESSYFDTQTTGQDTSASPAIGLTTSEMQGDAAIENMPGLEFGEIWRTVSGDYPKLVASSNSDAGGGSESPTSVVEEFDEDGNDNIEITELGQAAQALASGELTFSEFGQIGVEFIM
;
A
#
# COMPACT_ATOMS: atom_id res chain seq x y z
N SER A 1 -1.77 4.22 8.35
CA SER A 1 -2.25 2.83 8.44
C SER A 1 -1.99 2.17 7.10
N GLU A 2 -1.18 1.11 7.09
CA GLU A 2 -0.88 0.33 5.89
C GLU A 2 -2.15 -0.41 5.44
N ILE A 3 -2.64 -0.13 4.24
CA ILE A 3 -3.59 -1.03 3.57
C ILE A 3 -2.79 -1.79 2.51
N THR A 4 -1.82 -2.59 2.97
CA THR A 4 -1.36 -3.75 2.21
C THR A 4 -2.40 -4.84 2.44
N THR A 5 -3.53 -4.75 1.75
CA THR A 5 -4.54 -5.79 1.86
C THR A 5 -4.09 -7.00 1.06
N THR A 6 -3.34 -7.91 1.67
CA THR A 6 -3.28 -9.29 1.18
C THR A 6 -4.63 -9.95 1.51
N VAL A 7 -5.63 -9.84 0.62
CA VAL A 7 -6.82 -10.69 0.74
C VAL A 7 -6.47 -12.07 0.19
N GLN A 8 -5.91 -12.91 1.03
CA GLN A 8 -5.86 -14.33 0.73
C GLN A 8 -7.26 -14.92 0.92
N CYS A 9 -8.14 -14.76 -0.08
CA CYS A 9 -9.45 -15.41 -0.08
C CYS A 9 -9.24 -16.89 -0.46
N GLY A 10 -8.99 -17.71 0.57
CA GLY A 10 -8.89 -19.16 0.45
C GLY A 10 -10.19 -19.77 -0.08
N MET A 11 -10.02 -20.68 -1.03
CA MET A 11 -11.07 -21.44 -1.72
C MET A 11 -12.19 -21.93 -0.77
N GLN A 12 -13.44 -21.58 -1.07
CA GLN A 12 -14.58 -22.37 -0.63
C GLN A 12 -15.15 -23.14 -1.82
N ARG A 13 -14.95 -24.46 -1.79
CA ARG A 13 -15.70 -25.43 -2.59
C ARG A 13 -17.16 -25.41 -2.09
N LEU A 14 -17.99 -24.53 -2.65
CA LEU A 14 -19.44 -24.63 -2.48
C LEU A 14 -20.02 -25.50 -3.59
N LEU A 15 -20.69 -26.58 -3.18
CA LEU A 15 -21.38 -27.49 -4.07
C LEU A 15 -22.62 -26.80 -4.65
N GLY A 16 -22.67 -26.65 -5.97
CA GLY A 16 -23.91 -26.45 -6.74
C GLY A 16 -24.13 -25.04 -7.30
N GLY A 17 -24.23 -24.97 -8.64
CA GLY A 17 -24.76 -23.82 -9.38
C GLY A 17 -23.69 -22.95 -10.04
N ASP A 18 -23.62 -23.03 -11.38
CA ASP A 18 -22.86 -22.19 -12.33
C ASP A 18 -21.51 -21.62 -11.84
N TRP A 19 -20.45 -22.41 -12.08
CA TRP A 19 -19.09 -22.30 -11.55
C TRP A 19 -18.24 -21.14 -12.11
N ARG A 20 -18.65 -19.91 -11.83
CA ARG A 20 -17.73 -18.78 -11.96
C ARG A 20 -16.89 -18.66 -10.69
N HIS A 21 -15.88 -19.52 -10.58
CA HIS A 21 -14.80 -19.29 -9.62
C HIS A 21 -14.08 -18.03 -10.08
N PHE A 22 -14.03 -17.00 -9.23
CA PHE A 22 -13.28 -15.78 -9.51
C PHE A 22 -12.22 -15.66 -8.42
N VAL A 23 -10.96 -15.66 -8.82
CA VAL A 23 -9.85 -15.65 -7.87
C VAL A 23 -8.90 -14.51 -8.24
N GLY A 24 -8.63 -13.64 -7.27
CA GLY A 24 -7.67 -12.55 -7.41
C GLY A 24 -6.77 -12.47 -6.19
N GLY A 25 -5.53 -12.02 -6.36
CA GLY A 25 -4.60 -11.83 -5.24
C GLY A 25 -5.03 -10.73 -4.27
N LEU A 26 -5.86 -9.79 -4.73
CA LEU A 26 -6.48 -8.74 -3.92
C LEU A 26 -8.00 -8.87 -3.86
N VAL A 27 -8.68 -9.10 -4.99
CA VAL A 27 -10.16 -9.18 -5.03
C VAL A 27 -10.63 -10.29 -5.97
N GLY A 28 -11.54 -11.16 -5.52
CA GLY A 28 -12.16 -12.14 -6.41
C GLY A 28 -13.09 -11.49 -7.45
N ASN A 29 -14.04 -10.67 -7.01
CA ASN A 29 -15.03 -10.01 -7.86
C ASN A 29 -15.15 -8.52 -7.51
N ASN A 30 -14.83 -7.64 -8.47
CA ASN A 30 -14.86 -6.18 -8.34
C ASN A 30 -15.85 -5.52 -9.32
N LYS A 31 -16.89 -6.22 -9.80
CA LYS A 31 -17.75 -5.77 -10.92
C LYS A 31 -18.30 -4.35 -10.80
N ASP A 32 -18.67 -3.92 -9.59
CA ASP A 32 -19.22 -2.58 -9.32
C ASP A 32 -18.32 -1.72 -8.43
N GLY A 33 -17.06 -2.14 -8.24
CA GLY A 33 -16.11 -1.49 -7.35
C GLY A 33 -15.00 -0.73 -8.09
N ILE A 34 -14.27 0.07 -7.31
CA ILE A 34 -13.11 0.85 -7.78
C ILE A 34 -11.90 0.41 -6.96
N ILE A 35 -10.84 -0.01 -7.66
CA ILE A 35 -9.53 -0.28 -7.07
C ILE A 35 -8.57 0.78 -7.60
N LEU A 36 -7.92 1.49 -6.68
CA LEU A 36 -6.99 2.57 -6.98
C LEU A 36 -5.71 2.37 -6.16
N GLY A 37 -4.55 2.49 -6.79
CA GLY A 37 -3.27 2.55 -6.06
C GLY A 37 -2.96 1.28 -5.27
N ALA A 38 -3.11 0.10 -5.88
CA ALA A 38 -2.97 -1.18 -5.18
C ALA A 38 -1.92 -2.08 -5.84
N SER A 39 -1.27 -2.93 -5.05
CA SER A 39 -0.38 -3.98 -5.57
C SER A 39 -0.69 -5.34 -4.97
N ALA A 40 -0.45 -6.40 -5.75
CA ALA A 40 -0.55 -7.80 -5.32
C ALA A 40 0.73 -8.58 -5.60
N SER A 41 1.30 -9.18 -4.56
CA SER A 41 2.51 -10.01 -4.62
C SER A 41 2.28 -11.46 -4.17
N GLY A 42 1.11 -11.77 -3.62
CA GLY A 42 0.76 -13.11 -3.18
C GLY A 42 0.54 -14.08 -4.33
N SER A 43 0.87 -15.36 -4.13
CA SER A 43 0.58 -16.41 -5.10
C SER A 43 -0.93 -16.65 -5.20
N VAL A 44 -1.43 -16.72 -6.43
CA VAL A 44 -2.85 -16.93 -6.73
C VAL A 44 -3.03 -18.25 -7.45
N THR A 45 -3.83 -19.15 -6.86
CA THR A 45 -4.21 -20.42 -7.49
C THR A 45 -5.72 -20.56 -7.53
N GLY A 46 -6.27 -20.80 -8.71
CA GLY A 46 -7.71 -20.98 -8.92
C GLY A 46 -8.01 -21.89 -10.11
N ASP A 47 -9.28 -22.19 -10.35
CA ASP A 47 -9.70 -23.04 -11.47
C ASP A 47 -10.10 -22.23 -12.69
N ASN A 48 -11.02 -21.27 -12.51
CA ASN A 48 -11.55 -20.38 -13.55
C ASN A 48 -11.29 -18.92 -13.16
N SER A 49 -11.18 -18.04 -14.17
CA SER A 49 -11.10 -16.57 -14.03
C SER A 49 -10.16 -16.13 -12.90
N VAL A 50 -8.87 -16.39 -13.12
CA VAL A 50 -7.80 -16.18 -12.15
C VAL A 50 -6.95 -14.98 -12.58
N GLY A 51 -6.88 -13.94 -11.76
CA GLY A 51 -6.03 -12.77 -12.00
C GLY A 51 -5.01 -12.56 -10.89
N GLY A 52 -3.83 -12.02 -11.22
CA GLY A 52 -2.83 -11.69 -10.20
C GLY A 52 -3.32 -10.65 -9.18
N LEU A 53 -4.13 -9.68 -9.61
CA LEU A 53 -4.79 -8.71 -8.73
C LEU A 53 -6.28 -9.05 -8.54
N VAL A 54 -7.02 -9.23 -9.64
CA VAL A 54 -8.48 -9.36 -9.61
C VAL A 54 -8.99 -10.50 -10.48
N GLY A 55 -9.91 -11.32 -9.97
CA GLY A 55 -10.60 -12.35 -10.77
C GLY A 55 -11.51 -11.74 -11.83
N VAL A 56 -12.45 -10.89 -11.42
CA VAL A 56 -13.31 -10.06 -12.31
C VAL A 56 -13.20 -8.59 -11.99
N ASN A 57 -12.87 -7.77 -12.99
CA ASN A 57 -12.68 -6.34 -12.79
C ASN A 57 -13.98 -5.52 -12.94
N GLY A 58 -14.07 -4.47 -12.13
CA GLY A 58 -14.72 -3.20 -12.45
C GLY A 58 -13.64 -2.17 -12.80
N VAL A 59 -13.67 -1.00 -12.17
CA VAL A 59 -12.68 0.05 -12.41
C VAL A 59 -11.38 -0.27 -11.66
N ILE A 60 -10.25 -0.23 -12.36
CA ILE A 60 -8.92 -0.49 -11.82
C ILE A 60 -7.96 0.58 -12.34
N LYS A 61 -7.27 1.27 -11.42
CA LYS A 61 -6.34 2.34 -11.76
C LYS A 61 -5.07 2.33 -10.93
N ASN A 62 -3.93 2.65 -11.56
CA ASN A 62 -2.64 2.82 -10.89
C ASN A 62 -2.27 1.58 -10.05
N THR A 63 -2.43 0.38 -10.62
CA THR A 63 -2.23 -0.89 -9.88
C THR A 63 -1.20 -1.79 -10.53
N PHE A 64 -0.64 -2.75 -9.78
CA PHE A 64 0.15 -3.79 -10.41
C PHE A 64 0.14 -5.15 -9.70
N ALA A 65 0.46 -6.22 -10.42
CA ALA A 65 0.58 -7.57 -9.87
C ALA A 65 1.93 -8.22 -10.23
N VAL A 66 2.51 -8.91 -9.25
CA VAL A 66 3.80 -9.59 -9.36
C VAL A 66 3.75 -11.01 -8.78
N GLY A 67 2.65 -11.39 -8.13
CA GLY A 67 2.51 -12.72 -7.55
C GLY A 67 2.28 -13.81 -8.61
N PRO A 68 2.83 -15.02 -8.45
CA PRO A 68 2.65 -16.10 -9.42
C PRO A 68 1.19 -16.52 -9.51
N VAL A 69 0.68 -16.64 -10.74
CA VAL A 69 -0.72 -16.94 -11.04
C VAL A 69 -0.83 -18.30 -11.71
N THR A 70 -1.66 -19.18 -11.15
CA THR A 70 -1.93 -20.51 -11.69
C THR A 70 -3.43 -20.74 -11.81
N GLY A 71 -3.89 -21.13 -13.00
CA GLY A 71 -5.26 -21.58 -13.20
C GLY A 71 -5.48 -22.33 -14.50
N ASN A 72 -6.69 -22.86 -14.68
CA ASN A 72 -7.01 -23.73 -15.82
C ASN A 72 -7.74 -22.99 -16.94
N ARG A 73 -8.51 -21.94 -16.62
CA ARG A 73 -9.32 -21.20 -17.58
C ARG A 73 -9.35 -19.70 -17.27
N ASN A 74 -9.20 -18.87 -18.31
CA ASN A 74 -9.19 -17.40 -18.21
C ASN A 74 -8.22 -16.91 -17.13
N VAL A 75 -6.93 -17.09 -17.38
CA VAL A 75 -5.85 -16.71 -16.47
C VAL A 75 -5.17 -15.46 -17.01
N GLY A 76 -4.97 -14.45 -16.16
CA GLY A 76 -4.31 -13.22 -16.55
C GLY A 76 -3.33 -12.72 -15.48
N GLY A 77 -2.27 -12.05 -15.92
CA GLY A 77 -1.24 -11.52 -15.02
C GLY A 77 -1.78 -10.47 -14.04
N LEU A 78 -2.77 -9.67 -14.46
CA LEU A 78 -3.49 -8.73 -13.57
C LEU A 78 -4.95 -9.15 -13.35
N ILE A 79 -5.68 -9.41 -14.44
CA ILE A 79 -7.14 -9.62 -14.44
C ILE A 79 -7.47 -10.94 -15.14
N GLY A 80 -8.29 -11.78 -14.48
CA GLY A 80 -8.70 -13.07 -15.02
C GLY A 80 -9.82 -12.98 -16.07
N LEU A 81 -10.86 -12.19 -15.80
CA LEU A 81 -12.01 -12.02 -16.70
C LEU A 81 -12.57 -10.60 -16.65
N THR A 82 -12.94 -10.07 -17.81
CA THR A 82 -13.67 -8.82 -17.97
C THR A 82 -15.10 -9.14 -18.41
N GLU A 83 -16.12 -8.67 -17.68
CA GLU A 83 -17.53 -8.85 -18.10
C GLU A 83 -17.97 -7.70 -18.99
N SER A 84 -18.35 -7.99 -20.24
CA SER A 84 -18.80 -7.00 -21.22
C SER A 84 -20.21 -6.51 -20.85
N GLY A 85 -20.34 -5.34 -20.23
CA GLY A 85 -21.67 -4.86 -19.85
C GLY A 85 -21.73 -3.59 -19.01
N ARG A 86 -21.91 -2.45 -19.69
CA ARG A 86 -22.28 -1.12 -19.18
C ARG A 86 -21.27 -0.48 -18.21
N GLY A 87 -20.18 0.02 -18.76
CA GLY A 87 -19.59 1.29 -18.32
C GLY A 87 -18.45 1.24 -17.29
N SER A 88 -17.99 0.08 -16.84
CA SER A 88 -17.09 -0.02 -15.69
C SER A 88 -15.79 -0.81 -15.93
N GLU A 89 -15.40 -1.09 -17.17
CA GLU A 89 -14.17 -1.85 -17.49
C GLU A 89 -12.98 -0.92 -17.70
N LEU A 90 -12.87 0.15 -16.91
CA LEU A 90 -11.78 1.10 -17.04
C LEU A 90 -10.55 0.54 -16.32
N VAL A 91 -9.65 -0.03 -17.10
CA VAL A 91 -8.29 -0.36 -16.65
C VAL A 91 -7.37 0.72 -17.15
N GLU A 92 -6.83 1.50 -16.22
CA GLU A 92 -5.95 2.62 -16.51
C GLU A 92 -4.65 2.45 -15.76
N SER A 93 -3.52 2.72 -16.42
CA SER A 93 -2.21 2.79 -15.77
C SER A 93 -1.94 1.59 -14.84
N SER A 94 -2.24 0.39 -15.33
CA SER A 94 -2.16 -0.83 -14.53
C SER A 94 -1.30 -1.89 -15.21
N TYR A 95 -0.47 -2.57 -14.42
CA TYR A 95 0.70 -3.30 -14.92
C TYR A 95 0.79 -4.70 -14.33
N PHE A 96 1.45 -5.63 -15.00
CA PHE A 96 1.79 -6.92 -14.39
C PHE A 96 3.16 -7.39 -14.85
N ASP A 97 3.83 -8.13 -13.96
CA ASP A 97 5.11 -8.73 -14.27
C ASP A 97 4.90 -10.06 -14.98
N THR A 98 5.24 -10.11 -16.26
CA THR A 98 5.09 -11.29 -17.12
C THR A 98 5.92 -12.49 -16.65
N GLN A 99 7.05 -12.24 -15.98
CA GLN A 99 7.99 -13.27 -15.55
C GLN A 99 7.60 -13.85 -14.20
N THR A 100 7.24 -13.01 -13.23
CA THR A 100 6.89 -13.48 -11.88
C THR A 100 5.45 -13.95 -11.77
N THR A 101 4.51 -13.31 -12.48
CA THR A 101 3.13 -13.84 -12.58
C THR A 101 3.09 -15.12 -13.40
N GLY A 102 4.06 -15.29 -14.31
CA GLY A 102 4.11 -16.40 -15.27
C GLY A 102 3.04 -16.31 -16.36
N GLN A 103 2.47 -15.11 -16.59
CA GLN A 103 1.41 -14.87 -17.56
C GLN A 103 1.87 -13.85 -18.60
N ASP A 104 1.61 -14.12 -19.88
CA ASP A 104 1.95 -13.18 -20.97
C ASP A 104 0.84 -12.15 -21.24
N THR A 105 -0.37 -12.39 -20.72
CA THR A 105 -1.57 -11.61 -21.06
C THR A 105 -2.47 -11.35 -19.86
N SER A 106 -3.43 -10.45 -20.03
CA SER A 106 -4.49 -10.12 -19.06
C SER A 106 -5.80 -9.92 -19.81
N ALA A 107 -6.96 -10.15 -19.17
CA ALA A 107 -8.27 -10.07 -19.83
C ALA A 107 -8.74 -8.64 -20.20
N SER A 108 -7.93 -7.64 -19.87
CA SER A 108 -8.15 -6.21 -20.13
C SER A 108 -6.79 -5.56 -20.49
N PRO A 109 -6.71 -4.31 -21.00
CA PRO A 109 -5.46 -3.72 -21.51
C PRO A 109 -4.48 -3.29 -20.40
N ALA A 110 -4.29 -4.13 -19.38
CA ALA A 110 -3.17 -4.04 -18.47
C ALA A 110 -1.87 -4.27 -19.24
N ILE A 111 -0.84 -3.53 -18.88
CA ILE A 111 0.45 -3.54 -19.57
C ILE A 111 1.33 -4.62 -18.94
N GLY A 112 1.71 -5.62 -19.73
CA GLY A 112 2.68 -6.64 -19.32
C GLY A 112 4.09 -6.09 -19.45
N LEU A 113 4.87 -6.17 -18.38
CA LEU A 113 6.26 -5.73 -18.32
C LEU A 113 7.13 -6.88 -17.78
N THR A 114 8.44 -6.78 -17.98
CA THR A 114 9.43 -7.65 -17.34
C THR A 114 9.72 -7.21 -15.91
N THR A 115 10.31 -8.10 -15.11
CA THR A 115 10.74 -7.77 -13.75
C THR A 115 11.70 -6.58 -13.72
N SER A 116 12.65 -6.52 -14.65
CA SER A 116 13.61 -5.41 -14.73
C SER A 116 12.94 -4.07 -15.08
N GLU A 117 11.88 -4.08 -15.89
CA GLU A 117 11.16 -2.85 -16.24
C GLU A 117 10.29 -2.35 -15.08
N MET A 118 9.84 -3.25 -14.21
CA MET A 118 8.98 -2.91 -13.08
C MET A 118 9.72 -2.56 -11.79
N GLN A 119 11.05 -2.69 -11.75
CA GLN A 119 11.83 -2.50 -10.52
C GLN A 119 12.78 -1.31 -10.59
N GLY A 120 13.19 -0.80 -9.43
CA GLY A 120 14.15 0.30 -9.34
C GLY A 120 13.72 1.53 -10.13
N ASP A 121 14.68 2.23 -10.73
CA ASP A 121 14.40 3.47 -11.47
C ASP A 121 13.73 3.23 -12.83
N ALA A 122 13.89 2.03 -13.41
CA ALA A 122 13.22 1.64 -14.64
C ALA A 122 11.69 1.70 -14.51
N ALA A 123 11.18 1.49 -13.28
CA ALA A 123 9.77 1.61 -12.97
C ALA A 123 9.19 3.00 -13.31
N ILE A 124 9.97 4.07 -13.19
CA ILE A 124 9.52 5.46 -13.45
C ILE A 124 9.17 5.63 -14.93
N GLU A 125 9.97 5.04 -15.81
CA GLU A 125 9.80 5.16 -17.25
C GLU A 125 8.72 4.21 -17.79
N ASN A 126 8.65 3.00 -17.21
CA ASN A 126 7.77 1.94 -17.72
C ASN A 126 6.38 1.92 -17.06
N MET A 127 6.24 2.52 -15.88
CA MET A 127 4.98 2.64 -15.15
C MET A 127 4.61 4.09 -14.85
N PRO A 128 4.60 4.99 -15.86
CA PRO A 128 4.44 6.44 -15.65
C PRO A 128 3.13 6.80 -14.97
N GLY A 129 2.11 5.94 -15.13
CA GLY A 129 0.82 6.12 -14.51
C GLY A 129 0.78 5.76 -13.03
N LEU A 130 1.88 5.35 -12.37
CA LEU A 130 1.91 5.19 -10.91
C LEU A 130 2.21 6.49 -10.15
N GLU A 131 2.44 7.62 -10.82
CA GLU A 131 2.63 8.93 -10.15
C GLU A 131 3.72 8.88 -9.06
N PHE A 132 4.94 8.55 -9.49
CA PHE A 132 6.09 8.41 -8.60
C PHE A 132 6.43 9.73 -7.89
N GLY A 133 6.73 9.66 -6.60
CA GLY A 133 7.07 10.80 -5.74
C GLY A 133 5.88 11.31 -4.90
N GLU A 134 4.64 11.01 -5.31
CA GLU A 134 3.44 11.38 -4.58
C GLU A 134 2.76 10.17 -3.94
N ILE A 135 2.43 9.16 -4.75
CA ILE A 135 1.69 7.97 -4.31
C ILE A 135 2.61 6.75 -4.23
N TRP A 136 3.54 6.62 -5.17
CA TRP A 136 4.48 5.50 -5.22
C TRP A 136 5.93 5.98 -5.15
N ARG A 137 6.80 5.17 -4.57
CA ARG A 137 8.26 5.37 -4.60
C ARG A 137 8.94 4.16 -5.18
N THR A 138 9.99 4.39 -5.96
CA THR A 138 10.86 3.31 -6.42
C THR A 138 11.68 2.77 -5.24
N VAL A 139 12.07 1.51 -5.38
CA VAL A 139 12.97 0.83 -4.45
C VAL A 139 14.05 0.16 -5.29
N SER A 140 15.32 0.43 -4.98
CA SER A 140 16.42 -0.17 -5.74
C SER A 140 16.37 -1.70 -5.64
N GLY A 141 16.28 -2.37 -6.79
CA GLY A 141 16.22 -3.83 -6.89
C GLY A 141 14.90 -4.47 -6.42
N ASP A 142 13.85 -3.68 -6.19
CA ASP A 142 12.54 -4.16 -5.74
C ASP A 142 11.43 -3.38 -6.47
N TYR A 143 10.19 -3.86 -6.33
CA TYR A 143 9.03 -3.21 -6.93
C TYR A 143 8.67 -1.91 -6.19
N PRO A 144 7.96 -0.98 -6.85
CA PRO A 144 7.46 0.23 -6.21
C PRO A 144 6.68 -0.04 -4.94
N LYS A 145 6.80 0.86 -3.97
CA LYS A 145 6.03 0.81 -2.73
C LYS A 145 5.19 2.06 -2.58
N LEU A 146 4.01 1.92 -2.01
CA LEU A 146 3.17 3.06 -1.69
C LEU A 146 3.90 3.97 -0.70
N VAL A 147 3.88 5.26 -0.97
CA VAL A 147 4.25 6.29 -0.01
C VAL A 147 3.06 6.42 0.92
N ALA A 148 3.22 6.04 2.19
CA ALA A 148 2.21 6.36 3.17
C ALA A 148 2.15 7.90 3.26
N SER A 149 1.00 8.50 2.95
CA SER A 149 0.76 9.87 3.34
C SER A 149 0.80 9.90 4.87
N SER A 150 1.82 10.51 5.44
CA SER A 150 1.73 11.02 6.80
C SER A 150 0.69 12.13 6.75
N ASN A 151 -0.58 11.78 6.99
CA ASN A 151 -1.60 12.77 7.24
C ASN A 151 -1.15 13.50 8.50
N SER A 152 -0.65 14.72 8.32
CA SER A 152 -0.48 15.67 9.41
C SER A 152 -1.88 16.13 9.82
N ASP A 153 -2.57 15.29 10.58
CA ASP A 153 -3.61 15.76 11.49
C ASP A 153 -3.48 15.00 12.81
N ALA A 154 -3.24 15.78 13.84
CA ALA A 154 -3.03 15.36 15.20
C ALA A 154 -4.38 15.00 15.83
N GLY A 155 -4.43 13.91 16.60
CA GLY A 155 -5.58 13.62 17.44
C GLY A 155 -5.70 12.18 17.96
N GLY A 156 -4.71 11.73 18.74
CA GLY A 156 -4.78 10.71 19.81
C GLY A 156 -5.22 9.27 19.47
N GLY A 157 -4.52 8.19 19.88
CA GLY A 157 -3.30 8.04 20.68
C GLY A 157 -3.00 6.54 20.93
N SER A 158 -1.83 6.29 21.57
CA SER A 158 -1.31 5.05 22.21
C SER A 158 -0.59 4.01 21.29
N GLU A 159 0.74 3.78 21.32
CA GLU A 159 1.90 4.26 22.13
C GLU A 159 3.17 4.19 21.24
N SER A 160 4.17 5.09 21.31
CA SER A 160 4.91 5.60 22.47
C SER A 160 5.49 6.98 22.13
N PRO A 161 5.39 7.99 23.01
CA PRO A 161 6.26 9.16 22.92
C PRO A 161 7.63 8.81 23.53
N THR A 162 8.72 9.32 22.95
CA THR A 162 9.99 9.52 23.66
C THR A 162 10.16 11.04 23.74
N SER A 163 9.40 11.65 24.64
CA SER A 163 9.34 13.09 24.80
C SER A 163 10.46 13.60 25.70
N VAL A 164 11.04 14.74 25.34
CA VAL A 164 12.14 15.45 26.03
C VAL A 164 11.79 15.90 27.47
N VAL A 165 10.59 15.57 27.96
CA VAL A 165 10.15 15.83 29.35
C VAL A 165 10.72 14.83 30.35
N GLU A 166 11.06 13.61 29.92
CA GLU A 166 11.48 12.56 30.87
C GLU A 166 12.90 12.78 31.42
N GLU A 167 13.69 13.71 30.85
CA GLU A 167 15.06 13.97 31.34
C GLU A 167 15.09 15.01 32.48
N PHE A 168 14.03 15.81 32.67
CA PHE A 168 14.03 16.94 33.62
C PHE A 168 12.87 16.93 34.62
N ASP A 169 11.97 15.96 34.53
CA ASP A 169 10.94 15.71 35.54
C ASP A 169 11.57 14.88 36.69
N GLU A 170 12.05 15.56 37.73
CA GLU A 170 12.64 14.90 38.90
C GLU A 170 11.57 14.23 39.80
N ASP A 171 10.28 14.54 39.64
CA ASP A 171 9.21 14.07 40.52
C ASP A 171 8.24 13.05 39.88
N GLY A 172 8.32 12.87 38.55
CA GLY A 172 7.66 11.83 37.76
C GLY A 172 6.16 12.08 37.53
N ASN A 173 5.74 13.35 37.45
CA ASN A 173 4.34 13.74 37.31
C ASN A 173 3.95 14.19 35.87
N ASP A 174 4.87 14.07 34.90
CA ASP A 174 4.76 14.44 33.49
C ASP A 174 4.43 15.94 33.23
N ASN A 175 4.71 16.82 34.20
CA ASN A 175 4.68 18.27 34.04
C ASN A 175 6.04 18.89 34.40
N ILE A 176 6.38 20.01 33.75
CA ILE A 176 7.58 20.79 34.10
C ILE A 176 7.08 22.05 34.79
N GLU A 177 7.35 22.20 36.09
CA GLU A 177 7.02 23.42 36.81
C GLU A 177 7.91 24.60 36.36
N ILE A 178 7.47 25.84 36.57
CA ILE A 178 8.20 27.06 36.14
C ILE A 178 9.61 27.12 36.76
N THR A 179 9.83 26.44 37.87
CA THR A 179 11.11 26.30 38.56
C THR A 179 12.11 25.42 37.78
N GLU A 180 11.61 24.42 37.06
CA GLU A 180 12.37 23.41 36.31
C GLU A 180 12.66 23.86 34.87
N LEU A 181 11.81 24.73 34.31
CA LEU A 181 12.13 25.51 33.10
C LEU A 181 13.42 26.34 33.24
N GLY A 182 13.81 26.71 34.47
CA GLY A 182 15.05 27.41 34.75
C GLY A 182 16.31 26.58 34.50
N GLN A 183 16.24 25.26 34.68
CA GLN A 183 17.36 24.34 34.43
C GLN A 183 17.50 24.04 32.93
N ALA A 184 16.38 23.84 32.24
CA ALA A 184 16.35 23.71 30.78
C ALA A 184 16.90 24.98 30.08
N ALA A 185 16.64 26.17 30.63
CA ALA A 185 17.21 27.42 30.13
C ALA A 185 18.73 27.56 30.38
N GLN A 186 19.26 27.02 31.49
CA GLN A 186 20.70 27.00 31.76
C GLN A 186 21.45 26.01 30.84
N ALA A 187 20.87 24.84 30.56
CA ALA A 187 21.42 23.87 29.61
C ALA A 187 21.45 24.39 28.15
N LEU A 188 20.48 25.23 27.79
CA LEU A 188 20.47 25.95 26.51
C LEU A 188 21.57 27.04 26.45
N ALA A 189 21.86 27.69 27.58
CA ALA A 189 22.87 28.75 27.67
C ALA A 189 24.31 28.22 27.77
N SER A 190 24.53 27.01 28.31
CA SER A 190 25.81 26.31 28.33
C SER A 190 26.15 25.63 27.00
N GLY A 191 25.16 25.50 26.10
CA GLY A 191 25.32 24.90 24.78
C GLY A 191 25.31 23.37 24.78
N GLU A 192 24.81 22.75 25.86
CA GLU A 192 24.65 21.28 25.93
C GLU A 192 23.42 20.78 25.16
N LEU A 193 22.41 21.64 24.93
CA LEU A 193 21.22 21.35 24.12
C LEU A 193 21.22 22.15 22.82
N THR A 194 20.88 21.52 21.70
CA THR A 194 20.72 22.17 20.39
C THR A 194 19.30 22.00 19.85
N PHE A 195 18.78 23.01 19.15
CA PHE A 195 17.38 23.09 18.68
C PHE A 195 16.91 21.94 17.77
N SER A 196 17.78 21.01 17.36
CA SER A 196 17.41 19.82 16.59
C SER A 196 16.70 18.73 17.39
N GLU A 197 16.68 18.81 18.72
CA GLU A 197 16.14 17.75 19.59
C GLU A 197 14.73 18.02 20.13
N PHE A 198 14.11 19.18 19.83
CA PHE A 198 12.73 19.51 20.23
C PHE A 198 11.64 18.82 19.37
N GLY A 199 11.87 17.57 18.97
CA GLY A 199 10.81 16.69 18.49
C GLY A 199 10.05 16.07 19.67
N GLN A 200 8.75 16.38 19.78
CA GLN A 200 7.76 15.84 20.73
C GLN A 200 7.80 16.37 22.18
N ILE A 201 7.24 17.55 22.43
CA ILE A 201 6.38 17.76 23.62
C ILE A 201 5.25 18.72 23.22
N GLY A 202 4.03 18.19 23.10
CA GLY A 202 2.82 18.98 23.23
C GLY A 202 2.22 18.69 24.60
N VAL A 203 1.94 19.71 25.39
CA VAL A 203 1.02 19.59 26.53
C VAL A 203 -0.09 20.62 26.36
N GLU A 204 -1.33 20.14 26.49
CA GLU A 204 -2.58 20.86 26.32
C GLU A 204 -2.62 22.14 27.18
N PHE A 205 -2.89 23.28 26.52
CA PHE A 205 -3.36 24.47 27.23
C PHE A 205 -4.88 24.38 27.33
N ILE A 206 -5.40 23.89 28.47
CA ILE A 206 -6.75 24.26 28.89
C ILE A 206 -6.66 25.69 29.45
N MET A 207 -7.04 26.67 28.62
CA MET A 207 -8.06 27.69 28.95
C MET A 207 -8.50 28.43 27.70
#